data_AF-A0A1D2A6U2-F1
#
_entry.id   AF-A0A1D2A6U2-F1
#
_cell.length_a   1.000
_cell.length_b   1.000
_cell.length_c   1.000
_cell.angle_alpha   90.00
_cell.angle_beta   90.00
_cell.angle_gamma   90.00
#
_symmetry.space_group_name_H-M   'P 1'
#
loop_
_entity.id
_entity.type
_entity.pdbx_description
1 polymer ?
#
loop_
_entity_poly.entity_id
_entity_poly.type
_entity_poly.pdbx_seq_one_letter_code
_entity_poly.pdbx_strand_id
1 'polypeptide(L)'
;MRGELGGEPTPGLSDCILHGVAFHHAGLTVEERTGVEQGFRAGIISVLTATSTLAAGINLPAQRVILRSFHQGPGPVRRAQYLQMVGRAGRAGLAQTGESFLMGRGAPGGQEWEAVSRLLVEPVPPLTSQLLPALPGPGAGSYMELLLLEGCATGLARDEPGVMKLLSSTLASRQRPWSQLVHAARAALHSLCKEKGLLESRAPGDGSAGVELCTTHKGRAVFDSGLPLDMGMALYGMLKGADAGVALDCPAQIIFYCLLDHPFVITSWQAWAARLRSLPSRARHAGALVGVDLQCCEAACAGHPPGAAPSARHARWAASLALAGMVEGAAGLGETVLAWGGERCFSPAGLSAGQLQRLLADCGRWLGMAALVCESAGWWLLGTLCAELAGRATAGVPADLVQLMGVRGMTPARARALHEAGVCDPAALASRSIQQVARVLARALERQFRARRPAGG
;
A
#
# COMPACT_ATOMS: atom_id res chain seq x y z
N MET A 1 -2.70 -13.03 21.81
CA MET A 1 -3.25 -12.85 20.44
C MET A 1 -4.66 -12.27 20.42
N ARG A 2 -5.68 -12.88 21.04
CA ARG A 2 -7.10 -12.49 20.83
C ARG A 2 -7.55 -11.10 21.30
N GLY A 3 -6.78 -10.43 22.17
CA GLY A 3 -7.13 -9.15 22.79
C GLY A 3 -6.52 -7.89 22.17
N GLU A 4 -5.52 -8.04 21.30
CA GLU A 4 -4.87 -6.91 20.60
C GLU A 4 -5.47 -6.67 19.22
N LEU A 5 -6.15 -7.68 18.68
CA LEU A 5 -6.83 -7.67 17.40
C LEU A 5 -8.19 -7.01 17.57
N GLY A 6 -8.36 -5.81 17.03
CA GLY A 6 -9.64 -5.09 16.94
C GLY A 6 -10.67 -5.75 16.00
N GLY A 7 -10.69 -7.09 15.91
CA GLY A 7 -11.54 -7.93 15.06
C GLY A 7 -11.42 -9.43 15.42
N GLU A 8 -12.22 -10.28 14.78
CA GLU A 8 -12.02 -11.74 14.87
C GLU A 8 -10.68 -12.12 14.22
N PRO A 9 -9.93 -13.10 14.80
CA PRO A 9 -8.78 -13.64 14.11
C PRO A 9 -9.23 -14.23 12.78
N THR A 10 -8.36 -14.11 11.78
CA THR A 10 -8.56 -14.63 10.44
C THR A 10 -9.08 -16.08 10.54
N PRO A 11 -10.20 -16.40 9.87
CA PRO A 11 -10.82 -17.71 9.97
C PRO A 11 -9.80 -18.85 9.75
N GLY A 12 -9.87 -19.87 10.62
CA GLY A 12 -8.96 -21.03 10.58
C GLY A 12 -7.57 -20.81 11.20
N LEU A 13 -7.10 -19.57 11.40
CA LEU A 13 -5.76 -19.34 11.96
C LEU A 13 -5.61 -19.87 13.39
N SER A 14 -6.61 -19.61 14.23
CA SER A 14 -6.60 -20.09 15.62
C SER A 14 -6.57 -21.61 15.69
N ASP A 15 -7.35 -22.28 14.86
CA ASP A 15 -7.46 -23.75 14.87
C ASP A 15 -6.16 -24.38 14.37
N CYS A 16 -5.53 -23.82 13.33
CA CYS A 16 -4.21 -24.26 12.90
C CYS A 16 -3.18 -24.16 14.04
N ILE A 17 -3.15 -23.03 14.75
CA ILE A 17 -2.16 -22.78 15.82
C ILE A 17 -2.31 -23.79 16.95
N LEU A 18 -3.53 -24.21 17.29
CA LEU A 18 -3.79 -25.26 18.29
C LEU A 18 -3.15 -26.60 17.94
N HIS A 19 -2.88 -26.84 16.66
CA HIS A 19 -2.19 -28.03 16.15
C HIS A 19 -0.71 -27.79 15.83
N GLY A 20 -0.13 -26.65 16.24
CA GLY A 20 1.28 -26.32 15.98
C GLY A 20 1.56 -25.96 14.51
N VAL A 21 0.53 -25.63 13.73
CA VAL A 21 0.63 -25.21 12.32
C VAL A 21 0.13 -23.78 12.19
N ALA A 22 0.67 -23.00 11.25
CA ALA A 22 0.10 -21.69 10.93
C ALA A 22 0.30 -21.35 9.45
N PHE A 23 -0.45 -20.35 8.98
CA PHE A 23 -0.25 -19.76 7.66
C PHE A 23 0.17 -18.29 7.77
N HIS A 24 0.88 -17.77 6.78
CA HIS A 24 1.35 -16.38 6.71
C HIS A 24 1.19 -15.78 5.31
N HIS A 25 0.34 -14.76 5.21
CA HIS A 25 0.08 -14.04 3.96
C HIS A 25 -0.32 -12.58 4.22
N ALA A 26 -0.41 -11.79 3.15
CA ALA A 26 -0.76 -10.37 3.22
C ALA A 26 -2.15 -10.10 3.83
N GLY A 27 -3.07 -11.06 3.72
CA GLY A 27 -4.40 -10.95 4.32
C GLY A 27 -4.49 -11.06 5.84
N LEU A 28 -3.43 -11.52 6.52
CA LEU A 28 -3.35 -11.42 7.98
C LEU A 28 -3.10 -9.96 8.40
N THR A 29 -3.61 -9.57 9.56
CA THR A 29 -3.23 -8.30 10.21
C THR A 29 -1.75 -8.30 10.63
N VAL A 30 -1.18 -7.11 10.87
CA VAL A 30 0.19 -6.95 11.35
C VAL A 30 0.40 -7.70 12.67
N GLU A 31 -0.57 -7.63 13.57
CA GLU A 31 -0.55 -8.25 14.88
C GLU A 31 -0.61 -9.79 14.77
N GLU A 32 -1.44 -10.33 13.87
CA GLU A 32 -1.47 -11.77 13.59
C GLU A 32 -0.17 -12.27 12.99
N ARG A 33 0.38 -11.55 12.00
CA ARG A 33 1.69 -11.88 11.41
C ARG A 33 2.77 -11.89 12.49
N THR A 34 2.84 -10.83 13.30
CA THR A 34 3.82 -10.72 14.39
C THR A 34 3.68 -11.87 15.39
N GLY A 35 2.44 -12.23 15.75
CA GLY A 35 2.16 -13.35 16.65
C GLY A 35 2.58 -14.70 16.07
N VAL A 36 2.27 -14.97 14.80
CA VAL A 36 2.67 -16.19 14.09
C VAL A 36 4.20 -16.29 14.00
N GLU A 37 4.87 -15.19 13.69
CA GLU A 37 6.33 -15.14 13.60
C GLU A 37 7.00 -15.38 14.96
N GLN A 38 6.48 -14.76 16.02
CA GLN A 38 6.96 -15.00 17.39
C GLN A 38 6.72 -16.45 17.82
N GLY A 39 5.53 -17.00 17.53
CA GLY A 39 5.20 -18.40 17.83
C GLY A 39 6.10 -19.38 17.10
N PHE A 40 6.46 -19.10 15.84
CA PHE A 40 7.40 -19.90 15.06
C PHE A 40 8.83 -19.81 15.63
N ARG A 41 9.32 -18.60 15.96
CA ARG A 41 10.65 -18.42 16.58
C ARG A 41 10.77 -19.12 17.93
N ALA A 42 9.70 -19.10 18.72
CA ALA A 42 9.62 -19.76 20.02
C ALA A 42 9.48 -21.29 19.93
N GLY A 43 9.27 -21.86 18.74
CA GLY A 43 9.06 -23.30 18.55
C GLY A 43 7.67 -23.80 18.94
N ILE A 44 6.73 -22.90 19.24
CA ILE A 44 5.33 -23.22 19.51
C ILE A 44 4.64 -23.65 18.21
N ILE A 45 4.91 -22.92 17.12
CA ILE A 45 4.49 -23.29 15.77
C ILE A 45 5.63 -24.07 15.13
N SER A 46 5.35 -25.33 14.81
CA SER A 46 6.31 -26.25 14.18
C SER A 46 6.32 -26.12 12.66
N VAL A 47 5.16 -25.84 12.05
CA VAL A 47 5.00 -25.75 10.59
C VAL A 47 4.37 -24.41 10.21
N LEU A 48 5.03 -23.68 9.33
CA LEU A 48 4.54 -22.40 8.81
C LEU A 48 4.41 -22.46 7.29
N THR A 49 3.19 -22.31 6.77
CA THR A 49 2.94 -22.16 5.33
C THR A 49 2.88 -20.69 4.97
N ALA A 50 3.71 -20.23 4.04
CA ALA A 50 3.80 -18.81 3.73
C ALA A 50 3.78 -18.52 2.24
N THR A 51 3.23 -17.36 1.90
CA THR A 51 3.38 -16.80 0.55
C THR A 51 4.78 -16.19 0.37
N SER A 52 5.17 -15.99 -0.89
CA SER A 52 6.49 -15.46 -1.27
C SER A 52 6.90 -14.15 -0.58
N THR A 53 5.95 -13.35 -0.07
CA THR A 53 6.24 -12.11 0.65
C THR A 53 7.05 -12.34 1.93
N LEU A 54 6.93 -13.51 2.56
CA LEU A 54 7.74 -13.87 3.73
C LEU A 54 9.21 -14.11 3.35
N ALA A 55 9.46 -14.60 2.14
CA ALA A 55 10.80 -14.99 1.69
C ALA A 55 11.78 -13.81 1.58
N ALA A 56 11.29 -12.59 1.39
CA ALA A 56 12.13 -11.40 1.21
C ALA A 56 12.31 -10.56 2.50
N GLY A 57 11.43 -10.69 3.49
CA GLY A 57 11.24 -9.60 4.47
C GLY A 57 11.62 -9.88 5.92
N ILE A 58 11.78 -11.13 6.35
CA ILE A 58 11.79 -11.44 7.80
C ILE A 58 12.84 -12.50 8.14
N ASN A 59 13.65 -12.32 9.18
CA ASN A 59 14.60 -13.36 9.62
C ASN A 59 13.85 -14.48 10.40
N LEU A 60 13.46 -15.54 9.69
CA LEU A 60 12.80 -16.74 10.21
C LEU A 60 13.54 -17.97 9.66
N PRO A 61 14.64 -18.38 10.28
CA PRO A 61 15.36 -19.57 9.85
C PRO A 61 14.57 -20.82 10.26
N ALA A 62 14.50 -21.79 9.35
CA ALA A 62 13.83 -23.07 9.55
C ALA A 62 14.82 -24.21 9.28
N GLN A 63 14.66 -25.37 9.91
CA GLN A 63 15.51 -26.53 9.57
C GLN A 63 15.28 -27.00 8.14
N ARG A 64 14.01 -26.95 7.69
CA ARG A 64 13.57 -27.41 6.38
C ARG A 64 12.73 -26.33 5.69
N VAL A 65 13.02 -26.08 4.42
CA VAL A 65 12.22 -25.22 3.55
C VAL A 65 11.63 -26.06 2.43
N ILE A 66 10.32 -25.94 2.21
CA ILE A 66 9.60 -26.68 1.16
C ILE A 66 8.95 -25.68 0.22
N LEU A 67 9.37 -25.68 -1.04
CA LEU A 67 8.76 -24.92 -2.12
C LEU A 67 7.72 -25.79 -2.80
N ARG A 68 6.44 -25.44 -2.63
CA ARG A 68 5.31 -26.23 -3.13
C ARG A 68 5.20 -26.27 -4.66
N SER A 69 5.76 -25.28 -5.35
CA SER A 69 5.65 -25.10 -6.80
C SER A 69 6.88 -24.40 -7.36
N PHE A 70 7.32 -24.80 -8.55
CA PHE A 70 8.32 -24.07 -9.35
C PHE A 70 7.77 -22.77 -9.96
N HIS A 71 6.45 -22.63 -10.05
CA HIS A 71 5.78 -21.45 -10.61
C HIS A 71 5.27 -20.53 -9.50
N GLN A 72 5.50 -19.23 -9.67
CA GLN A 72 5.01 -18.15 -8.81
C GLN A 72 4.26 -17.11 -9.65
N GLY A 73 2.95 -16.97 -9.41
CA GLY A 73 2.10 -16.12 -10.27
C GLY A 73 2.08 -16.66 -11.71
N PRO A 74 2.20 -15.79 -12.74
CA PRO A 74 2.13 -16.23 -14.14
C PRO A 74 3.43 -16.86 -14.68
N GLY A 75 4.51 -16.96 -13.89
CA GLY A 75 5.82 -17.37 -14.39
C GLY A 75 6.63 -18.26 -13.44
N PRO A 76 7.78 -18.78 -13.91
CA PRO A 76 8.67 -19.60 -13.09
C PRO A 76 9.39 -18.76 -12.03
N VAL A 77 9.76 -19.38 -10.92
CA VAL A 77 10.62 -18.80 -9.88
C VAL A 77 12.00 -18.52 -10.48
N ARG A 78 12.52 -17.30 -10.28
CA ARG A 78 13.86 -16.90 -10.75
C ARG A 78 14.95 -17.38 -9.79
N ARG A 79 16.18 -17.59 -10.29
CA ARG A 79 17.32 -18.03 -9.47
C ARG A 79 17.53 -17.25 -8.18
N ALA A 80 17.56 -15.92 -8.27
CA ALA A 80 17.76 -15.07 -7.09
C ALA A 80 16.63 -15.25 -6.05
N GLN A 81 15.38 -15.38 -6.51
CA GLN A 81 14.23 -15.63 -5.64
C GLN A 81 14.29 -17.02 -5.00
N TYR A 82 14.68 -18.03 -5.76
CA TYR A 82 14.92 -19.38 -5.25
C TYR A 82 15.97 -19.38 -4.13
N LEU A 83 17.14 -18.78 -4.37
CA LEU A 83 18.22 -18.70 -3.36
C LEU A 83 17.80 -17.95 -2.10
N GLN A 84 17.02 -16.87 -2.23
CA GLN A 84 16.44 -16.15 -1.08
C GLN A 84 15.48 -17.03 -0.26
N MET A 85 14.74 -17.93 -0.90
CA MET A 85 13.85 -18.88 -0.20
C MET A 85 14.65 -20.01 0.47
N VAL A 86 15.51 -20.69 -0.26
CA VAL A 86 16.25 -21.85 0.28
C VAL A 86 17.35 -21.47 1.26
N GLY A 87 17.91 -20.25 1.17
CA GLY A 87 18.87 -19.72 2.14
C GLY A 87 18.31 -19.55 3.56
N ARG A 88 17.01 -19.78 3.74
CA ARG A 88 16.33 -19.80 5.06
C ARG A 88 16.37 -21.19 5.70
N ALA A 89 16.78 -22.22 4.96
CA ALA A 89 17.01 -23.55 5.47
C ALA A 89 18.32 -23.58 6.26
N GLY A 90 18.27 -24.15 7.46
CA GLY A 90 19.37 -24.16 8.42
C GLY A 90 19.23 -23.04 9.45
N ARG A 91 19.02 -23.41 10.72
CA ARG A 91 19.08 -22.47 11.85
C ARG A 91 20.50 -22.44 12.39
N ALA A 92 21.21 -21.34 12.14
CA ALA A 92 22.53 -21.10 12.75
C ALA A 92 22.44 -21.27 14.27
N GLY A 93 23.25 -22.17 14.82
CA GLY A 93 23.27 -22.48 16.27
C GLY A 93 22.24 -23.48 16.76
N LEU A 94 21.30 -23.97 15.93
CA LEU A 94 20.26 -24.92 16.34
C LEU A 94 20.16 -26.16 15.45
N ALA A 95 20.62 -26.09 14.19
CA ALA A 95 20.68 -27.24 13.29
C ALA A 95 22.07 -27.34 12.66
N GLN A 96 22.60 -28.57 12.57
CA GLN A 96 23.88 -28.84 11.90
C GLN A 96 23.76 -28.78 10.36
N THR A 97 22.56 -29.02 9.83
CA THR A 97 22.25 -29.01 8.40
C THR A 97 20.93 -28.28 8.13
N GLY A 98 20.79 -27.74 6.93
CA GLY A 98 19.56 -27.15 6.41
C GLY A 98 19.12 -27.90 5.16
N GLU A 99 17.84 -28.25 5.07
CA GLU A 99 17.30 -28.97 3.91
C GLU A 99 16.34 -28.10 3.12
N SER A 100 16.43 -28.18 1.78
CA SER A 100 15.45 -27.54 0.90
C SER A 100 14.87 -28.54 -0.08
N PHE A 101 13.55 -28.51 -0.24
CA PHE A 101 12.79 -29.36 -1.16
C PHE A 101 12.02 -28.49 -2.13
N LEU A 102 12.13 -28.75 -3.43
CA LEU A 102 11.34 -28.10 -4.46
C LEU A 102 10.44 -29.14 -5.12
N MET A 103 9.13 -28.96 -5.00
CA MET A 103 8.14 -29.80 -5.66
C MET A 103 7.93 -29.30 -7.09
N GLY A 104 8.31 -30.12 -8.06
CA GLY A 104 7.99 -29.94 -9.47
C GLY A 104 6.89 -30.90 -9.94
N ARG A 105 6.31 -30.62 -11.11
CA ARG A 105 5.47 -31.56 -11.85
C ARG A 105 6.25 -32.14 -13.03
N GLY A 106 5.86 -33.35 -13.45
CA GLY A 106 6.42 -34.02 -14.63
C GLY A 106 7.45 -35.09 -14.31
N ALA A 107 7.72 -35.94 -15.30
CA ALA A 107 8.72 -37.01 -15.22
C ALA A 107 10.15 -36.47 -15.41
N PRO A 108 11.18 -37.20 -14.94
CA PRO A 108 12.56 -36.92 -15.30
C PRO A 108 12.72 -36.77 -16.82
N GLY A 109 13.39 -35.71 -17.26
CA GLY A 109 13.55 -35.36 -18.68
C GLY A 109 12.42 -34.54 -19.30
N GLY A 110 11.38 -34.16 -18.53
CA GLY A 110 10.37 -33.20 -18.97
C GLY A 110 10.85 -31.74 -18.93
N GLN A 111 10.13 -30.86 -19.62
CA GLN A 111 10.46 -29.42 -19.69
C GLN A 111 10.58 -28.75 -18.30
N GLU A 112 9.66 -29.05 -17.38
CA GLU A 112 9.71 -28.51 -16.01
C GLU A 112 10.87 -29.12 -15.20
N TRP A 113 11.16 -30.41 -15.38
CA TRP A 113 12.31 -31.07 -14.75
C TRP A 113 13.63 -30.42 -15.17
N GLU A 114 13.80 -30.14 -16.47
CA GLU A 114 14.99 -29.45 -16.99
C GLU A 114 15.08 -28.00 -16.49
N ALA A 115 13.95 -27.29 -16.41
CA ALA A 115 13.91 -25.93 -15.88
C ALA A 115 14.30 -25.89 -14.39
N VAL A 116 13.76 -26.81 -13.58
CA VAL A 116 14.13 -26.98 -12.17
C VAL A 116 15.59 -27.37 -12.03
N SER A 117 16.07 -28.34 -12.81
CA SER A 117 17.47 -28.78 -12.77
C SER A 117 18.42 -27.62 -13.06
N ARG A 118 18.10 -26.78 -14.05
CA ARG A 118 18.85 -25.54 -14.34
C ARG A 118 18.79 -24.56 -13.17
N LEU A 119 17.61 -24.32 -12.60
CA LEU A 119 17.44 -23.43 -11.45
C LEU A 119 18.36 -23.80 -10.28
N LEU A 120 18.64 -25.09 -10.05
CA LEU A 120 19.47 -25.54 -8.94
C LEU A 120 20.96 -25.17 -9.13
N VAL A 121 21.45 -25.21 -10.37
CA VAL A 121 22.89 -25.09 -10.69
C VAL A 121 23.28 -23.74 -11.30
N GLU A 122 22.34 -23.02 -11.91
CA GLU A 122 22.66 -21.79 -12.62
C GLU A 122 23.21 -20.69 -11.68
N PRO A 123 24.17 -19.86 -12.13
CA PRO A 123 24.60 -18.70 -11.36
C PRO A 123 23.48 -17.65 -11.31
N VAL A 124 23.54 -16.78 -10.31
CA VAL A 124 22.64 -15.61 -10.27
C VAL A 124 22.97 -14.70 -11.45
N PRO A 125 21.97 -14.29 -12.26
CA PRO A 125 22.20 -13.35 -13.35
C PRO A 125 22.84 -12.05 -12.84
N PRO A 126 23.76 -11.42 -13.61
CA PRO A 126 24.37 -10.17 -13.22
C PRO A 126 23.33 -9.07 -13.06
N LEU A 127 23.54 -8.18 -12.08
CA LEU A 127 22.68 -7.04 -11.86
C LEU A 127 22.72 -6.09 -13.06
N THR A 128 21.56 -5.71 -13.57
CA THR A 128 21.42 -4.77 -14.69
C THR A 128 20.67 -3.52 -14.25
N SER A 129 21.18 -2.36 -14.65
CA SER A 129 20.52 -1.08 -14.42
C SER A 129 19.15 -1.06 -15.08
N GLN A 130 18.14 -0.61 -14.33
CA GLN A 130 16.76 -0.43 -14.79
C GLN A 130 16.47 0.99 -15.28
N LEU A 131 17.49 1.87 -15.36
CA LEU A 131 17.33 3.25 -15.84
C LEU A 131 16.86 3.31 -17.30
N LEU A 132 17.31 2.32 -18.11
CA LEU A 132 16.85 2.07 -19.48
C LEU A 132 16.44 0.59 -19.59
N PRO A 133 15.20 0.24 -19.25
CA PRO A 133 14.74 -1.13 -19.32
C PRO A 133 14.72 -1.62 -20.77
N ALA A 134 15.10 -2.88 -20.97
CA ALA A 134 15.27 -3.46 -22.30
C ALA A 134 13.95 -3.79 -23.03
N LEU A 135 12.82 -3.75 -22.33
CA LEU A 135 11.49 -4.05 -22.86
C LEU A 135 10.53 -2.90 -22.52
N PRO A 136 9.61 -2.53 -23.43
CA PRO A 136 8.52 -1.63 -23.09
C PRO A 136 7.63 -2.30 -22.04
N GLY A 137 7.65 -1.75 -20.84
CA GLY A 137 6.74 -2.07 -19.75
C GLY A 137 6.15 -0.79 -19.16
N PRO A 138 5.07 -0.87 -18.37
CA PRO A 138 4.55 0.29 -17.65
C PRO A 138 5.69 0.91 -16.81
N GLY A 139 5.96 2.20 -17.03
CA GLY A 139 7.04 2.93 -16.36
C GLY A 139 8.42 2.90 -17.05
N ALA A 140 8.57 2.28 -18.22
CA ALA A 140 9.88 2.17 -18.91
C ALA A 140 10.51 3.52 -19.30
N GLY A 141 9.71 4.54 -19.65
CA GLY A 141 10.17 5.92 -19.86
C GLY A 141 10.32 6.72 -18.55
N SER A 142 9.68 6.25 -17.48
CA SER A 142 9.43 6.99 -16.24
C SER A 142 10.68 7.17 -15.37
N TYR A 143 11.62 6.21 -15.36
CA TYR A 143 12.78 6.28 -14.46
C TYR A 143 13.83 7.30 -14.89
N MET A 144 14.11 7.42 -16.20
CA MET A 144 15.00 8.46 -16.70
C MET A 144 14.38 9.84 -16.49
N GLU A 145 13.09 9.98 -16.78
CA GLU A 145 12.36 11.21 -16.54
C GLU A 145 12.33 11.59 -15.06
N LEU A 146 12.10 10.62 -14.16
CA LEU A 146 12.11 10.84 -12.72
C LEU A 146 13.50 11.29 -12.24
N LEU A 147 14.57 10.60 -12.66
CA LEU A 147 15.95 10.97 -12.32
C LEU A 147 16.26 12.41 -12.76
N LEU A 148 15.84 12.81 -13.96
CA LEU A 148 16.10 14.14 -14.48
C LEU A 148 15.22 15.20 -13.81
N LEU A 149 13.96 14.90 -13.51
CA LEU A 149 13.09 15.78 -12.73
C LEU A 149 13.69 16.02 -11.33
N GLU A 150 14.10 14.96 -10.63
CA GLU A 150 14.75 15.04 -9.32
C GLU A 150 16.09 15.79 -9.40
N GLY A 151 16.89 15.51 -10.42
CA GLY A 151 18.15 16.21 -10.69
C GLY A 151 17.95 17.71 -10.88
N CYS A 152 16.92 18.12 -11.63
CA CYS A 152 16.57 19.53 -11.81
C CYS A 152 16.01 20.14 -10.53
N ALA A 153 15.10 19.45 -9.83
CA ALA A 153 14.44 19.93 -8.61
C ALA A 153 15.42 20.17 -7.45
N THR A 154 16.46 19.33 -7.37
CA THR A 154 17.56 19.43 -6.41
C THR A 154 18.67 20.37 -6.86
N GLY A 155 18.63 20.83 -8.11
CA GLY A 155 19.63 21.72 -8.70
C GLY A 155 20.94 21.02 -9.12
N LEU A 156 20.97 19.69 -9.21
CA LEU A 156 22.10 18.90 -9.70
C LEU A 156 22.21 18.90 -11.24
N ALA A 157 21.10 19.13 -11.94
CA ALA A 157 21.00 19.04 -13.40
C ALA A 157 20.40 20.33 -14.01
N ARG A 158 20.99 21.48 -13.68
CA ARG A 158 20.51 22.80 -14.16
C ARG A 158 20.85 23.08 -15.62
N ASP A 159 21.83 22.40 -16.19
CA ASP A 159 22.33 22.63 -17.54
C ASP A 159 22.79 21.31 -18.18
N GLU A 160 23.14 21.35 -19.46
CA GLU A 160 23.63 20.15 -20.17
C GLU A 160 24.86 19.52 -19.47
N PRO A 161 25.89 20.28 -19.02
CA PRO A 161 27.00 19.73 -18.22
C PRO A 161 26.55 18.98 -16.96
N GLY A 162 25.62 19.55 -16.19
CA GLY A 162 25.06 18.93 -14.97
C GLY A 162 24.31 17.64 -15.28
N VAL A 163 23.50 17.63 -16.33
CA VAL A 163 22.82 16.42 -16.83
C VAL A 163 23.85 15.33 -17.18
N MET A 164 24.89 15.66 -17.94
CA MET A 164 25.92 14.69 -18.33
C MET A 164 26.68 14.16 -17.10
N LYS A 165 26.99 15.01 -16.12
CA LYS A 165 27.63 14.62 -14.87
C LYS A 165 26.75 13.64 -14.08
N LEU A 166 25.46 13.93 -13.95
CA LEU A 166 24.50 13.05 -13.29
C LEU A 166 24.45 11.68 -13.98
N LEU A 167 24.29 11.64 -15.30
CA LEU A 167 24.25 10.40 -16.08
C LEU A 167 25.52 9.58 -15.94
N SER A 168 26.70 10.22 -15.97
CA SER A 168 28.00 9.55 -15.83
C SER A 168 28.17 8.84 -14.48
N SER A 169 27.45 9.31 -13.46
CA SER A 169 27.49 8.78 -12.09
C SER A 169 26.56 7.57 -11.87
N THR A 170 25.78 7.17 -12.89
CA THR A 170 24.82 6.06 -12.78
C THR A 170 25.47 4.70 -13.06
N LEU A 171 24.91 3.60 -12.53
CA LEU A 171 25.30 2.24 -12.94
C LEU A 171 25.08 2.02 -14.46
N ALA A 172 24.08 2.70 -15.03
CA ALA A 172 23.77 2.59 -16.45
C ALA A 172 24.94 3.04 -17.33
N SER A 173 25.71 4.07 -16.92
CA SER A 173 26.88 4.57 -17.64
C SER A 173 27.99 3.52 -17.81
N ARG A 174 28.05 2.54 -16.90
CA ARG A 174 29.00 1.44 -16.94
C ARG A 174 28.52 0.23 -17.75
N GLN A 175 27.22 0.11 -17.97
CA GLN A 175 26.59 -1.08 -18.54
C GLN A 175 26.00 -0.86 -19.94
N ARG A 176 25.80 0.39 -20.35
CA ARG A 176 25.18 0.76 -21.62
C ARG A 176 26.08 1.72 -22.41
N PRO A 177 25.99 1.74 -23.76
CA PRO A 177 26.66 2.73 -24.57
C PRO A 177 26.26 4.15 -24.16
N TRP A 178 27.25 5.04 -24.01
CA TRP A 178 27.03 6.43 -23.62
C TRP A 178 26.05 7.16 -24.56
N SER A 179 26.14 6.90 -25.87
CA SER A 179 25.25 7.48 -26.89
C SER A 179 23.77 7.16 -26.65
N GLN A 180 23.46 5.93 -26.19
CA GLN A 180 22.09 5.53 -25.87
C GLN A 180 21.57 6.27 -24.63
N LEU A 181 22.41 6.46 -23.61
CA LEU A 181 22.04 7.20 -22.40
C LEU A 181 21.76 8.66 -22.69
N VAL A 182 22.63 9.31 -23.48
CA VAL A 182 22.44 10.71 -23.88
C VAL A 182 21.18 10.86 -24.72
N HIS A 183 20.93 9.96 -25.67
CA HIS A 183 19.71 9.98 -26.48
C HIS A 183 18.45 9.85 -25.63
N ALA A 184 18.43 8.88 -24.70
CA ALA A 184 17.31 8.68 -23.80
C ALA A 184 17.09 9.85 -22.84
N ALA A 185 18.16 10.46 -22.32
CA ALA A 185 18.07 11.64 -21.47
C ALA A 185 17.51 12.85 -22.23
N ARG A 186 17.92 13.06 -23.48
CA ARG A 186 17.37 14.12 -24.35
C ARG A 186 15.88 13.90 -24.62
N ALA A 187 15.47 12.66 -24.91
CA ALA A 187 14.06 12.31 -25.08
C ALA A 187 13.24 12.54 -23.79
N ALA A 188 13.78 12.16 -22.64
CA ALA A 188 13.15 12.38 -21.33
C ALA A 188 13.02 13.88 -21.00
N LEU A 189 14.06 14.69 -21.23
CA LEU A 189 13.98 16.15 -21.08
C LEU A 189 12.93 16.75 -22.01
N HIS A 190 12.86 16.28 -23.26
CA HIS A 190 11.83 16.73 -24.20
C HIS A 190 10.42 16.44 -23.67
N SER A 191 10.16 15.21 -23.20
CA SER A 191 8.85 14.86 -22.63
C SER A 191 8.53 15.68 -21.37
N LEU A 192 9.48 15.81 -20.44
CA LEU A 192 9.32 16.61 -19.22
C LEU A 192 9.00 18.08 -19.50
N CYS A 193 9.65 18.68 -20.50
CA CYS A 193 9.46 20.08 -20.87
C CYS A 193 8.21 20.33 -21.72
N LYS A 194 8.00 19.51 -22.76
CA LYS A 194 6.99 19.79 -23.81
C LYS A 194 5.69 19.04 -23.64
N GLU A 195 5.73 17.80 -23.15
CA GLU A 195 4.53 16.97 -23.03
C GLU A 195 3.92 17.08 -21.63
N LYS A 196 4.76 16.95 -20.58
CA LYS A 196 4.30 16.88 -19.18
C LYS A 196 4.28 18.23 -18.48
N GLY A 197 5.05 19.21 -18.97
CA GLY A 197 5.14 20.56 -18.41
C GLY A 197 5.70 20.61 -16.98
N LEU A 198 6.62 19.70 -16.66
CA LEU A 198 7.25 19.58 -15.33
C LEU A 198 8.56 20.34 -15.25
N LEU A 199 9.25 20.50 -16.38
CA LEU A 199 10.45 21.31 -16.50
C LEU A 199 10.20 22.45 -17.49
N GLU A 200 10.99 23.50 -17.36
CA GLU A 200 11.02 24.63 -18.27
C GLU A 200 12.47 25.06 -18.53
N SER A 201 12.71 25.61 -19.71
CA SER A 201 14.01 26.12 -20.13
C SER A 201 14.00 27.64 -20.02
N ARG A 202 14.91 28.21 -19.24
CA ARG A 202 15.06 29.65 -19.03
C ARG A 202 16.46 30.11 -19.45
N ALA A 203 16.60 31.40 -19.74
CA ALA A 203 17.92 31.99 -19.90
C ALA A 203 18.61 32.04 -18.51
N PRO A 204 19.92 31.76 -18.43
CA PRO A 204 20.67 31.82 -17.18
C PRO A 204 20.54 33.20 -16.53
N GLY A 205 20.25 33.22 -15.22
CA GLY A 205 20.11 34.48 -14.47
C GLY A 205 21.40 35.29 -14.33
N ASP A 206 22.55 34.68 -14.60
CA ASP A 206 23.88 35.29 -14.56
C ASP A 206 24.29 35.99 -15.88
N GLY A 207 23.42 35.97 -16.90
CA GLY A 207 23.70 36.55 -18.21
C GLY A 207 24.65 35.72 -19.08
N SER A 208 24.98 34.49 -18.67
CA SER A 208 25.76 33.56 -19.49
C SER A 208 24.97 33.07 -20.71
N ALA A 209 25.69 32.75 -21.79
CA ALA A 209 25.10 32.12 -22.95
C ALA A 209 24.80 30.64 -22.63
N GLY A 210 23.53 30.28 -22.48
CA GLY A 210 23.13 28.92 -22.15
C GLY A 210 21.63 28.73 -21.99
N VAL A 211 21.23 27.53 -21.60
CA VAL A 211 19.86 27.18 -21.22
C VAL A 211 19.91 26.60 -19.81
N GLU A 212 19.19 27.23 -18.89
CA GLU A 212 18.98 26.72 -17.54
C GLU A 212 17.66 25.93 -17.49
N LEU A 213 17.71 24.72 -16.95
CA LEU A 213 16.56 23.87 -16.69
C LEU A 213 16.04 24.13 -15.29
N CYS A 214 14.77 24.54 -15.20
CA CYS A 214 14.09 24.80 -13.95
C CYS A 214 12.85 23.90 -13.81
N THR A 215 12.48 23.55 -12.58
CA THR A 215 11.20 22.89 -12.32
C THR A 215 10.05 23.89 -12.33
N THR A 216 8.95 23.55 -13.01
CA THR A 216 7.70 24.31 -12.90
C THR A 216 7.06 24.08 -11.52
N HIS A 217 6.03 24.87 -11.15
CA HIS A 217 5.26 24.61 -9.92
C HIS A 217 4.67 23.20 -9.89
N LYS A 218 4.16 22.72 -11.03
CA LYS A 218 3.68 21.35 -11.19
C LYS A 218 4.81 20.33 -11.04
N GLY A 219 5.96 20.58 -11.67
CA GLY A 219 7.16 19.75 -11.55
C GLY A 219 7.64 19.63 -10.11
N ARG A 220 7.65 20.77 -9.39
CA ARG A 220 8.02 20.84 -8.00
C ARG A 220 7.06 20.05 -7.11
N ALA A 221 5.75 20.22 -7.31
CA ALA A 221 4.74 19.47 -6.57
C ALA A 221 4.84 17.94 -6.81
N VAL A 222 5.07 17.52 -8.05
CA VAL A 222 5.27 16.10 -8.39
C VAL A 222 6.55 15.56 -7.73
N PHE A 223 7.64 16.34 -7.71
CA PHE A 223 8.87 15.99 -7.02
C PHE A 223 8.67 15.85 -5.49
N ASP A 224 8.06 16.85 -4.84
CA ASP A 224 7.87 16.88 -3.40
C ASP A 224 6.91 15.76 -2.90
N SER A 225 6.13 15.15 -3.80
CA SER A 225 5.32 13.97 -3.48
C SER A 225 6.14 12.72 -3.12
N GLY A 226 7.39 12.63 -3.58
CA GLY A 226 8.25 11.44 -3.42
C GLY A 226 7.70 10.15 -4.10
N LEU A 227 6.74 10.29 -5.01
CA LEU A 227 6.13 9.18 -5.74
C LEU A 227 6.80 8.93 -7.08
N PRO A 228 6.67 7.71 -7.65
CA PRO A 228 6.98 7.47 -9.05
C PRO A 228 6.25 8.49 -9.95
N LEU A 229 6.89 8.91 -11.04
CA LEU A 229 6.43 10.02 -11.88
C LEU A 229 4.96 9.89 -12.31
N ASP A 230 4.54 8.71 -12.77
CA ASP A 230 3.17 8.46 -13.21
C ASP A 230 2.16 8.58 -12.07
N MET A 231 2.52 8.11 -10.87
CA MET A 231 1.69 8.21 -9.67
C MET A 231 1.62 9.65 -9.15
N GLY A 232 2.75 10.37 -9.12
CA GLY A 232 2.79 11.78 -8.71
C GLY A 232 1.97 12.67 -9.65
N MET A 233 2.05 12.41 -10.96
CA MET A 233 1.22 13.07 -11.97
C MET A 233 -0.26 12.75 -11.81
N ALA A 234 -0.61 11.49 -11.55
CA ALA A 234 -1.99 11.09 -11.28
C ALA A 234 -2.53 11.78 -10.02
N LEU A 235 -1.74 11.81 -8.93
CA LEU A 235 -2.10 12.49 -7.68
C LEU A 235 -2.33 13.99 -7.92
N TYR A 236 -1.40 14.67 -8.59
CA TYR A 236 -1.54 16.09 -8.92
C TYR A 236 -2.81 16.35 -9.76
N GLY A 237 -3.08 15.50 -10.75
CA GLY A 237 -4.27 15.62 -11.60
C GLY A 237 -5.57 15.42 -10.81
N MET A 238 -5.61 14.46 -9.89
CA MET A 238 -6.77 14.22 -9.04
C MET A 238 -7.01 15.36 -8.06
N LEU A 239 -5.96 15.86 -7.41
CA LEU A 239 -6.04 17.00 -6.50
C LEU A 239 -6.44 18.28 -7.22
N LYS A 240 -5.93 18.52 -8.44
CA LYS A 240 -6.41 19.62 -9.29
C LYS A 240 -7.90 19.47 -9.64
N GLY A 241 -8.39 18.24 -9.79
CA GLY A 241 -9.81 17.96 -9.98
C GLY A 241 -10.69 18.38 -8.80
N ALA A 242 -10.13 18.60 -7.61
CA ALA A 242 -10.84 19.13 -6.45
C ALA A 242 -11.26 20.61 -6.63
N ASP A 243 -10.71 21.32 -7.62
CA ASP A 243 -11.15 22.68 -8.01
C ASP A 243 -12.65 22.71 -8.37
N ALA A 244 -13.22 21.58 -8.80
CA ALA A 244 -14.65 21.44 -9.08
C ALA A 244 -15.54 21.48 -7.83
N GLY A 245 -14.95 21.41 -6.63
CA GLY A 245 -15.64 21.49 -5.34
C GLY A 245 -15.31 20.33 -4.40
N VAL A 246 -15.10 20.65 -3.12
CA VAL A 246 -14.84 19.69 -2.04
C VAL A 246 -15.94 19.78 -0.99
N ALA A 247 -16.61 18.66 -0.74
CA ALA A 247 -17.55 18.46 0.35
C ALA A 247 -16.78 18.27 1.66
N LEU A 248 -16.64 19.35 2.43
CA LEU A 248 -15.90 19.37 3.69
C LEU A 248 -16.54 18.48 4.78
N ASP A 249 -17.84 18.18 4.65
CA ASP A 249 -18.60 17.31 5.55
C ASP A 249 -18.48 15.80 5.19
N CYS A 250 -17.69 15.46 4.16
CA CYS A 250 -17.47 14.09 3.71
C CYS A 250 -15.99 13.81 3.40
N PRO A 251 -15.19 13.38 4.40
CA PRO A 251 -13.77 13.05 4.22
C PRO A 251 -13.47 12.02 3.14
N ALA A 252 -14.45 11.17 2.80
CA ALA A 252 -14.35 10.19 1.72
C ALA A 252 -13.98 10.84 0.37
N GLN A 253 -14.40 12.09 0.11
CA GLN A 253 -14.04 12.78 -1.14
C GLN A 253 -12.56 13.14 -1.20
N ILE A 254 -12.00 13.64 -0.09
CA ILE A 254 -10.56 13.95 -0.02
C ILE A 254 -9.75 12.66 -0.12
N ILE A 255 -10.17 11.60 0.59
CA ILE A 255 -9.57 10.27 0.46
C ILE A 255 -9.64 9.79 -0.99
N PHE A 256 -10.75 9.98 -1.70
CA PHE A 256 -10.87 9.60 -3.11
C PHE A 256 -9.82 10.27 -4.01
N TYR A 257 -9.58 11.58 -3.84
CA TYR A 257 -8.55 12.28 -4.63
C TYR A 257 -7.13 11.81 -4.30
N CYS A 258 -6.90 11.25 -3.11
CA CYS A 258 -5.60 10.77 -2.67
C CYS A 258 -5.41 9.25 -2.84
N LEU A 259 -6.46 8.50 -3.19
CA LEU A 259 -6.42 7.03 -3.24
C LEU A 259 -5.83 6.53 -4.56
N LEU A 260 -4.52 6.29 -4.57
CA LEU A 260 -3.78 5.91 -5.78
C LEU A 260 -3.97 4.43 -6.17
N ASP A 261 -4.08 3.54 -5.18
CA ASP A 261 -4.28 2.11 -5.40
C ASP A 261 -5.28 1.52 -4.38
N HIS A 262 -6.04 0.49 -4.77
CA HIS A 262 -6.96 -0.20 -3.87
C HIS A 262 -7.37 -1.57 -4.39
N PRO A 263 -7.71 -2.53 -3.50
CA PRO A 263 -8.14 -3.87 -3.87
C PRO A 263 -9.63 -3.97 -4.28
N PHE A 264 -10.42 -2.90 -4.14
CA PHE A 264 -11.87 -2.95 -4.39
C PHE A 264 -12.18 -3.16 -5.88
N VAL A 265 -13.11 -4.08 -6.16
CA VAL A 265 -13.66 -4.35 -7.49
C VAL A 265 -15.16 -4.56 -7.37
N ILE A 266 -15.97 -3.79 -8.11
CA ILE A 266 -17.43 -3.95 -8.09
C ILE A 266 -17.82 -5.21 -8.88
N THR A 267 -18.16 -6.29 -8.17
CA THR A 267 -18.57 -7.57 -8.78
C THR A 267 -20.08 -7.68 -8.95
N SER A 268 -20.87 -7.08 -8.05
CA SER A 268 -22.32 -6.96 -8.16
C SER A 268 -22.75 -5.51 -8.20
N TRP A 269 -23.11 -5.04 -9.39
CA TRP A 269 -23.67 -3.71 -9.60
C TRP A 269 -25.01 -3.52 -8.90
N GLN A 270 -25.80 -4.59 -8.73
CA GLN A 270 -27.06 -4.53 -7.99
C GLN A 270 -26.83 -4.26 -6.51
N ALA A 271 -25.89 -4.98 -5.89
CA ALA A 271 -25.56 -4.77 -4.48
C ALA A 271 -24.90 -3.41 -4.26
N TRP A 272 -24.04 -2.97 -5.19
CA TRP A 272 -23.45 -1.64 -5.16
C TRP A 272 -24.50 -0.53 -5.30
N ALA A 273 -25.44 -0.65 -6.24
CA ALA A 273 -26.54 0.30 -6.41
C ALA A 273 -27.41 0.39 -5.14
N ALA A 274 -27.74 -0.75 -4.52
CA ALA A 274 -28.49 -0.78 -3.26
C ALA A 274 -27.75 -0.04 -2.15
N ARG A 275 -26.43 -0.25 -2.03
CA ARG A 275 -25.60 0.45 -1.05
C ARG A 275 -25.49 1.94 -1.35
N LEU A 276 -25.32 2.33 -2.62
CA LEU A 276 -25.24 3.74 -3.02
C LEU A 276 -26.54 4.48 -2.68
N ARG A 277 -27.71 3.82 -2.81
CA ARG A 277 -29.01 4.38 -2.38
C ARG A 277 -29.16 4.51 -0.87
N SER A 278 -28.56 3.61 -0.08
CA SER A 278 -28.62 3.67 1.38
C SER A 278 -27.63 4.68 2.00
N LEU A 279 -26.72 5.26 1.20
CA LEU A 279 -25.79 6.27 1.72
C LEU A 279 -26.52 7.57 2.12
N PRO A 280 -26.04 8.25 3.18
CA PRO A 280 -26.50 9.59 3.53
C PRO A 280 -26.43 10.57 2.35
N SER A 281 -27.33 11.55 2.29
CA SER A 281 -27.41 12.52 1.19
C SER A 281 -26.08 13.25 0.94
N ARG A 282 -25.33 13.61 2.00
CA ARG A 282 -23.98 14.19 1.90
C ARG A 282 -22.99 13.31 1.13
N ALA A 283 -22.97 12.01 1.42
CA ALA A 283 -22.06 11.07 0.76
C ALA A 283 -22.49 10.82 -0.70
N ARG A 284 -23.80 10.79 -0.98
CA ARG A 284 -24.29 10.70 -2.36
C ARG A 284 -23.92 11.94 -3.19
N HIS A 285 -24.04 13.13 -2.59
CA HIS A 285 -23.65 14.38 -3.24
C HIS A 285 -22.13 14.43 -3.51
N ALA A 286 -21.30 14.12 -2.50
CA ALA A 286 -19.84 14.05 -2.66
C ALA A 286 -19.41 13.01 -3.71
N GLY A 287 -20.07 11.85 -3.75
CA GLY A 287 -19.87 10.84 -4.80
C GLY A 287 -20.19 11.37 -6.19
N ALA A 288 -21.29 12.11 -6.35
CA ALA A 288 -21.68 12.69 -7.65
C ALA A 288 -20.62 13.68 -8.18
N LEU A 289 -19.99 14.48 -7.30
CA LEU A 289 -18.91 15.40 -7.69
C LEU A 289 -17.68 14.68 -8.26
N VAL A 290 -17.43 13.43 -7.87
CA VAL A 290 -16.33 12.60 -8.38
C VAL A 290 -16.76 11.66 -9.52
N GLY A 291 -17.96 11.87 -10.07
CA GLY A 291 -18.48 11.10 -11.21
C GLY A 291 -18.94 9.69 -10.84
N VAL A 292 -19.44 9.51 -9.61
CA VAL A 292 -20.17 8.31 -9.16
C VAL A 292 -21.65 8.60 -9.26
N ASP A 293 -22.31 7.95 -10.21
CA ASP A 293 -23.73 8.17 -10.45
C ASP A 293 -24.55 6.87 -10.41
N LEU A 294 -25.82 7.00 -10.04
CA LEU A 294 -26.76 5.87 -9.93
C LEU A 294 -27.18 5.34 -11.31
N GLN A 295 -27.19 6.19 -12.34
CA GLN A 295 -27.62 5.81 -13.69
C GLN A 295 -26.68 4.77 -14.30
N CYS A 296 -25.38 4.95 -14.10
CA CYS A 296 -24.32 4.01 -14.45
C CYS A 296 -24.56 2.65 -13.78
N CYS A 297 -24.90 2.66 -12.49
CA CYS A 297 -25.20 1.45 -11.75
C CYS A 297 -26.48 0.75 -12.26
N GLU A 298 -27.51 1.53 -12.61
CA GLU A 298 -28.78 1.01 -13.13
C GLU A 298 -28.63 0.41 -14.54
N ALA A 299 -27.89 1.06 -15.43
CA ALA A 299 -27.53 0.52 -16.73
C ALA A 299 -26.75 -0.80 -16.59
N ALA A 300 -25.81 -0.86 -15.65
CA ALA A 300 -25.06 -2.08 -15.34
C ALA A 300 -25.95 -3.22 -14.85
N CYS A 301 -26.94 -2.91 -13.99
CA CYS A 301 -27.95 -3.88 -13.54
C CYS A 301 -28.82 -4.38 -14.69
N ALA A 302 -29.07 -3.54 -15.69
CA ALA A 302 -29.81 -3.89 -16.91
C ALA A 302 -28.95 -4.61 -17.97
N GLY A 303 -27.76 -5.10 -17.61
CA GLY A 303 -26.90 -5.87 -18.50
C GLY A 303 -25.93 -5.05 -19.35
N HIS A 304 -25.81 -3.74 -19.10
CA HIS A 304 -24.89 -2.84 -19.80
C HIS A 304 -23.79 -2.36 -18.85
N PRO A 305 -22.78 -3.20 -18.53
CA PRO A 305 -21.75 -2.85 -17.56
C PRO A 305 -20.92 -1.65 -18.06
N PRO A 306 -20.50 -0.76 -17.16
CA PRO A 306 -19.73 0.40 -17.55
C PRO A 306 -18.31 0.01 -18.00
N GLY A 307 -17.70 0.91 -18.77
CA GLY A 307 -16.30 0.77 -19.16
C GLY A 307 -15.34 0.74 -17.96
N ALA A 308 -14.06 0.49 -18.24
CA ALA A 308 -13.02 0.36 -17.22
C ALA A 308 -12.88 1.61 -16.33
N ALA A 309 -12.92 2.82 -16.91
CA ALA A 309 -12.73 4.06 -16.17
C ALA A 309 -13.89 4.36 -15.18
N PRO A 310 -15.18 4.33 -15.56
CA PRO A 310 -16.25 4.48 -14.58
C PRO A 310 -16.26 3.35 -13.54
N SER A 311 -16.01 2.10 -13.93
CA SER A 311 -15.90 0.98 -12.98
C SER A 311 -14.84 1.23 -11.91
N ALA A 312 -13.66 1.72 -12.31
CA ALA A 312 -12.58 2.09 -11.39
C ALA A 312 -12.98 3.26 -10.48
N ARG A 313 -13.70 4.28 -10.99
CA ARG A 313 -14.21 5.39 -10.15
C ARG A 313 -15.18 4.88 -9.07
N HIS A 314 -16.13 4.03 -9.43
CA HIS A 314 -17.07 3.45 -8.46
C HIS A 314 -16.37 2.59 -7.40
N ALA A 315 -15.42 1.75 -7.82
CA ALA A 315 -14.63 0.95 -6.90
C ALA A 315 -13.78 1.81 -5.95
N ARG A 316 -13.16 2.88 -6.45
CA ARG A 316 -12.40 3.84 -5.64
C ARG A 316 -13.29 4.53 -4.62
N TRP A 317 -14.50 4.93 -5.01
CA TRP A 317 -15.45 5.55 -4.09
C TRP A 317 -15.88 4.60 -2.97
N ALA A 318 -16.13 3.33 -3.29
CA ALA A 318 -16.41 2.31 -2.28
C ALA A 318 -15.26 2.16 -1.28
N ALA A 319 -14.01 2.12 -1.78
CA ALA A 319 -12.82 2.09 -0.94
C ALA A 319 -12.69 3.34 -0.05
N SER A 320 -12.91 4.53 -0.61
CA SER A 320 -12.88 5.79 0.13
C SER A 320 -13.91 5.88 1.25
N LEU A 321 -15.14 5.38 1.02
CA LEU A 321 -16.18 5.32 2.04
C LEU A 321 -15.80 4.35 3.18
N ALA A 322 -15.23 3.19 2.85
CA ALA A 322 -14.76 2.24 3.85
C ALA A 322 -13.64 2.84 4.72
N LEU A 323 -12.68 3.53 4.09
CA LEU A 323 -11.59 4.22 4.78
C LEU A 323 -12.07 5.39 5.63
N ALA A 324 -12.98 6.23 5.10
CA ALA A 324 -13.56 7.36 5.83
C ALA A 324 -14.26 6.90 7.11
N GLY A 325 -15.05 5.82 7.04
CA GLY A 325 -15.71 5.25 8.22
C GLY A 325 -14.71 4.83 9.32
N MET A 326 -13.54 4.31 8.94
CA MET A 326 -12.47 3.97 9.90
C MET A 326 -11.81 5.22 10.48
N VAL A 327 -11.49 6.21 9.64
CA VAL A 327 -10.87 7.49 10.04
C VAL A 327 -11.78 8.34 10.94
N GLU A 328 -13.09 8.28 10.70
CA GLU A 328 -14.11 8.96 11.49
C GLU A 328 -14.47 8.22 12.78
N GLY A 329 -13.97 6.99 12.97
CA GLY A 329 -14.32 6.16 14.12
C GLY A 329 -15.75 5.58 14.06
N ALA A 330 -16.45 5.72 12.93
CA ALA A 330 -17.79 5.18 12.71
C ALA A 330 -17.78 3.64 12.61
N ALA A 331 -16.67 3.05 12.18
CA ALA A 331 -16.49 1.61 12.14
C ALA A 331 -15.04 1.21 12.47
N GLY A 332 -14.86 0.15 13.26
CA GLY A 332 -13.55 -0.50 13.40
C GLY A 332 -13.16 -1.34 12.19
N LEU A 333 -11.93 -1.87 12.19
CA LEU A 333 -11.44 -2.77 11.15
C LEU A 333 -12.36 -3.98 10.94
N GLY A 334 -12.76 -4.67 12.02
CA GLY A 334 -13.64 -5.84 11.93
C GLY A 334 -15.04 -5.53 11.38
N GLU A 335 -15.64 -4.43 11.81
CA GLU A 335 -16.95 -3.97 11.32
C GLU A 335 -16.87 -3.58 9.83
N THR A 336 -15.75 -3.00 9.43
CA THR A 336 -15.50 -2.63 8.02
C THR A 336 -15.31 -3.88 7.16
N VAL A 337 -14.60 -4.90 7.65
CA VAL A 337 -14.52 -6.22 6.97
C VAL A 337 -15.91 -6.84 6.83
N LEU A 338 -16.76 -6.82 7.87
CA LEU A 338 -18.11 -7.38 7.77
C LEU A 338 -18.98 -6.59 6.78
N ALA A 339 -18.89 -5.26 6.81
CA ALA A 339 -19.72 -4.39 6.00
C ALA A 339 -19.28 -4.32 4.52
N TRP A 340 -17.99 -4.47 4.23
CA TRP A 340 -17.40 -4.25 2.90
C TRP A 340 -16.63 -5.46 2.35
N GLY A 341 -16.28 -6.43 3.18
CA GLY A 341 -15.44 -7.57 2.80
C GLY A 341 -16.18 -8.79 2.27
N GLY A 342 -17.51 -8.74 2.15
CA GLY A 342 -18.29 -9.82 1.55
C GLY A 342 -17.97 -10.06 0.07
N GLU A 343 -17.94 -11.33 -0.35
CA GLU A 343 -17.58 -11.79 -1.71
C GLU A 343 -18.48 -11.21 -2.82
N ARG A 344 -19.71 -10.83 -2.46
CA ARG A 344 -20.73 -10.45 -3.45
C ARG A 344 -20.62 -9.02 -3.95
N CYS A 345 -19.83 -8.14 -3.34
CA CYS A 345 -19.88 -6.70 -3.66
C CYS A 345 -18.56 -6.08 -4.11
N PHE A 346 -17.43 -6.42 -3.46
CA PHE A 346 -16.22 -5.59 -3.54
C PHE A 346 -14.92 -6.37 -3.81
N SER A 347 -15.00 -7.69 -3.99
CA SER A 347 -13.92 -8.57 -4.45
C SER A 347 -14.47 -9.99 -4.60
N PRO A 348 -14.14 -10.76 -5.66
CA PRO A 348 -14.56 -12.17 -5.79
C PRO A 348 -14.13 -13.05 -4.60
N ALA A 349 -12.99 -12.74 -3.98
CA ALA A 349 -12.45 -13.47 -2.83
C ALA A 349 -12.71 -12.77 -1.48
N GLY A 350 -13.54 -11.72 -1.48
CA GLY A 350 -13.73 -10.84 -0.33
C GLY A 350 -12.52 -9.94 -0.03
N LEU A 351 -12.63 -9.13 1.02
CA LEU A 351 -11.54 -8.29 1.54
C LEU A 351 -11.14 -8.80 2.92
N SER A 352 -9.87 -9.13 3.07
CA SER A 352 -9.32 -9.56 4.37
C SER A 352 -8.98 -8.37 5.28
N ALA A 353 -8.96 -8.61 6.58
CA ALA A 353 -8.58 -7.60 7.58
C ALA A 353 -7.17 -7.04 7.32
N GLY A 354 -6.21 -7.89 6.92
CA GLY A 354 -4.86 -7.45 6.57
C GLY A 354 -4.79 -6.55 5.34
N GLN A 355 -5.64 -6.80 4.34
CA GLN A 355 -5.74 -5.91 3.16
C GLN A 355 -6.30 -4.54 3.53
N LEU A 356 -7.37 -4.48 4.33
CA LEU A 356 -7.95 -3.21 4.77
C LEU A 356 -7.02 -2.45 5.73
N GLN A 357 -6.33 -3.14 6.64
CA GLN A 357 -5.33 -2.51 7.52
C GLN A 357 -4.18 -1.91 6.72
N ARG A 358 -3.69 -2.62 5.70
CA ARG A 358 -2.69 -2.08 4.77
C ARG A 358 -3.23 -0.88 4.00
N LEU A 359 -4.43 -0.99 3.45
CA LEU A 359 -5.06 0.09 2.71
C LEU A 359 -5.23 1.36 3.56
N LEU A 360 -5.57 1.23 4.84
CA LEU A 360 -5.67 2.34 5.77
C LEU A 360 -4.30 3.00 6.03
N ALA A 361 -3.25 2.20 6.22
CA ALA A 361 -1.89 2.71 6.36
C ALA A 361 -1.38 3.38 5.07
N ASP A 362 -1.73 2.84 3.91
CA ASP A 362 -1.37 3.38 2.60
C ASP A 362 -2.09 4.70 2.34
N CYS A 363 -3.38 4.78 2.70
CA CYS A 363 -4.18 5.99 2.69
C CYS A 363 -3.53 7.12 3.51
N GLY A 364 -3.07 6.83 4.74
CA GLY A 364 -2.35 7.81 5.56
C GLY A 364 -1.09 8.35 4.88
N ARG A 365 -0.31 7.48 4.22
CA ARG A 365 0.88 7.90 3.46
C ARG A 365 0.53 8.75 2.25
N TRP A 366 -0.47 8.35 1.47
CA TRP A 366 -0.90 9.11 0.30
C TRP A 366 -1.50 10.46 0.66
N LEU A 367 -2.26 10.56 1.75
CA LEU A 367 -2.74 11.84 2.28
C LEU A 367 -1.58 12.74 2.72
N GLY A 368 -0.55 12.18 3.37
CA GLY A 368 0.66 12.94 3.73
C GLY A 368 1.40 13.45 2.49
N MET A 369 1.57 12.61 1.47
CA MET A 369 2.15 13.01 0.18
C MET A 369 1.30 14.06 -0.53
N ALA A 370 -0.02 13.92 -0.50
CA ALA A 370 -0.96 14.89 -1.06
C ALA A 370 -0.85 16.25 -0.37
N ALA A 371 -0.61 16.29 0.95
CA ALA A 371 -0.38 17.53 1.67
C ALA A 371 0.85 18.29 1.13
N LEU A 372 1.97 17.58 0.88
CA LEU A 372 3.19 18.17 0.30
C LEU A 372 2.96 18.67 -1.14
N VAL A 373 2.22 17.91 -1.95
CA VAL A 373 1.82 18.31 -3.31
C VAL A 373 0.99 19.58 -3.26
N CYS A 374 -0.02 19.63 -2.38
CA CYS A 374 -0.88 20.78 -2.19
C CYS A 374 -0.10 22.02 -1.76
N GLU A 375 0.83 21.89 -0.81
CA GLU A 375 1.70 22.99 -0.37
C GLU A 375 2.50 23.57 -1.54
N SER A 376 3.14 22.70 -2.32
CA SER A 376 3.97 23.07 -3.47
C SER A 376 3.17 23.66 -4.64
N ALA A 377 1.92 23.21 -4.80
CA ALA A 377 0.98 23.71 -5.81
C ALA A 377 0.23 24.98 -5.37
N GLY A 378 0.36 25.40 -4.10
CA GLY A 378 -0.35 26.55 -3.54
C GLY A 378 -1.78 26.26 -3.05
N TRP A 379 -2.20 24.99 -3.00
CA TRP A 379 -3.52 24.55 -2.49
C TRP A 379 -3.51 24.36 -0.97
N TRP A 380 -3.12 25.39 -0.23
CA TRP A 380 -2.87 25.34 1.22
C TRP A 380 -4.04 24.77 2.03
N LEU A 381 -5.29 25.15 1.73
CA LEU A 381 -6.46 24.68 2.47
C LEU A 381 -6.66 23.17 2.30
N LEU A 382 -6.55 22.68 1.07
CA LEU A 382 -6.62 21.25 0.78
C LEU A 382 -5.44 20.50 1.41
N GLY A 383 -4.25 21.11 1.42
CA GLY A 383 -3.07 20.59 2.11
C GLY A 383 -3.29 20.37 3.60
N THR A 384 -3.87 21.36 4.30
CA THR A 384 -4.20 21.24 5.73
C THR A 384 -5.20 20.11 6.00
N LEU A 385 -6.23 19.99 5.16
CA LEU A 385 -7.22 18.91 5.29
C LEU A 385 -6.58 17.52 5.05
N CYS A 386 -5.70 17.42 4.05
CA CYS A 386 -4.96 16.18 3.77
C CYS A 386 -4.05 15.80 4.94
N ALA A 387 -3.31 16.77 5.51
CA ALA A 387 -2.42 16.53 6.65
C ALA A 387 -3.17 16.05 7.90
N GLU A 388 -4.31 16.65 8.22
CA GLU A 388 -5.16 16.24 9.34
C GLU A 388 -5.69 14.82 9.14
N LEU A 389 -6.22 14.52 7.95
CA LEU A 389 -6.70 13.17 7.62
C LEU A 389 -5.57 12.14 7.59
N ALA A 390 -4.35 12.52 7.19
CA ALA A 390 -3.18 11.65 7.18
C ALA A 390 -2.84 11.16 8.58
N GLY A 391 -2.85 12.06 9.57
CA GLY A 391 -2.62 11.72 10.98
C GLY A 391 -3.63 10.72 11.51
N ARG A 392 -4.92 10.96 11.24
CA ARG A 392 -6.02 10.07 11.64
C ARG A 392 -5.98 8.72 10.95
N ALA A 393 -5.73 8.68 9.65
CA ALA A 393 -5.61 7.44 8.87
C ALA A 393 -4.42 6.59 9.32
N THR A 394 -3.27 7.22 9.56
CA THR A 394 -2.06 6.55 10.07
C THR A 394 -2.29 5.95 11.46
N ALA A 395 -2.97 6.71 12.33
CA ALA A 395 -3.30 6.26 13.68
C ALA A 395 -4.46 5.25 13.71
N GLY A 396 -5.30 5.21 12.67
CA GLY A 396 -6.49 4.37 12.58
C GLY A 396 -7.56 4.71 13.60
N VAL A 397 -7.65 5.97 14.00
CA VAL A 397 -8.57 6.49 15.02
C VAL A 397 -9.06 7.90 14.67
N PRO A 398 -10.20 8.34 15.23
CA PRO A 398 -10.65 9.73 15.14
C PRO A 398 -9.67 10.71 15.82
N ALA A 399 -9.83 12.00 15.49
CA ALA A 399 -8.88 13.08 15.82
C ALA A 399 -8.61 13.22 17.33
N ASP A 400 -9.65 13.08 18.13
CA ASP A 400 -9.63 13.08 19.60
C ASP A 400 -8.72 12.00 20.21
N LEU A 401 -8.51 10.89 19.51
CA LEU A 401 -7.70 9.77 19.99
C LEU A 401 -6.25 9.78 19.45
N VAL A 402 -5.93 10.64 18.49
CA VAL A 402 -4.60 10.64 17.84
C VAL A 402 -3.48 10.87 18.86
N GLN A 403 -3.69 11.75 19.85
CA GLN A 403 -2.68 12.01 20.87
C GLN A 403 -2.39 10.79 21.75
N LEU A 404 -3.43 10.00 22.09
CA LEU A 404 -3.28 8.77 22.86
C LEU A 404 -2.46 7.72 22.10
N MET A 405 -2.56 7.70 20.76
CA MET A 405 -1.79 6.78 19.92
C MET A 405 -0.28 7.03 19.96
N GLY A 406 0.17 8.19 20.46
CA GLY A 406 1.58 8.46 20.74
C GLY A 406 2.15 7.68 21.95
N VAL A 407 1.29 7.10 22.79
CA VAL A 407 1.71 6.28 23.93
C VAL A 407 2.19 4.91 23.45
N ARG A 408 3.37 4.49 23.90
CA ARG A 408 3.95 3.19 23.51
C ARG A 408 3.00 2.04 23.84
N GLY A 409 2.72 1.21 22.84
CA GLY A 409 1.81 0.06 22.98
C GLY A 409 0.32 0.43 22.92
N MET A 410 -0.03 1.67 22.57
CA MET A 410 -1.42 2.02 22.30
C MET A 410 -1.89 1.37 21.00
N THR A 411 -3.12 0.86 21.01
CA THR A 411 -3.82 0.37 19.81
C THR A 411 -5.14 1.12 19.67
N PRO A 412 -5.75 1.17 18.47
CA PRO A 412 -7.05 1.81 18.27
C PRO A 412 -8.15 1.28 19.20
N ALA A 413 -8.08 0.00 19.58
CA ALA A 413 -9.01 -0.60 20.54
C ALA A 413 -8.76 -0.11 21.98
N ARG A 414 -7.49 -0.01 22.40
CA ARG A 414 -7.11 0.50 23.72
C ARG A 414 -7.44 1.99 23.86
N ALA A 415 -7.14 2.79 22.83
CA ALA A 415 -7.45 4.22 22.81
C ALA A 415 -8.96 4.47 22.96
N ARG A 416 -9.80 3.75 22.20
CA ARG A 416 -11.26 3.82 22.33
C ARG A 416 -11.75 3.42 23.72
N ALA A 417 -11.23 2.31 24.27
CA ALA A 417 -11.60 1.85 25.61
C ALA A 417 -11.24 2.87 26.71
N LEU A 418 -10.09 3.53 26.58
CA LEU A 418 -9.65 4.57 27.50
C LEU A 418 -10.49 5.83 27.38
N HIS A 419 -10.82 6.24 26.15
CA HIS A 419 -11.67 7.38 25.88
C HIS A 419 -13.09 7.19 26.42
N GLU A 420 -13.69 6.01 26.23
CA GLU A 420 -14.97 5.63 26.84
C GLU A 420 -14.94 5.72 28.38
N ALA A 421 -13.76 5.57 28.99
CA ALA A 421 -13.56 5.71 30.43
C ALA A 421 -13.16 7.14 30.85
N GLY A 422 -13.26 8.12 29.94
CA GLY A 422 -12.94 9.53 30.18
C GLY A 422 -11.43 9.84 30.22
N VAL A 423 -10.60 9.00 29.61
CA VAL A 423 -9.16 9.26 29.43
C VAL A 423 -8.93 9.63 27.97
N CYS A 424 -8.84 10.93 27.70
CA CYS A 424 -8.82 11.47 26.33
C CYS A 424 -7.41 11.86 25.83
N ASP A 425 -6.44 12.05 26.73
CA ASP A 425 -5.10 12.48 26.36
C ASP A 425 -4.01 11.79 27.22
N PRO A 426 -2.73 11.88 26.82
CA PRO A 426 -1.64 11.26 27.58
C PRO A 426 -1.48 11.77 29.02
N ALA A 427 -1.85 13.02 29.32
CA ALA A 427 -1.76 13.58 30.67
C ALA A 427 -2.86 13.01 31.58
N ALA A 428 -4.08 12.90 31.06
CA ALA A 428 -5.19 12.20 31.69
C ALA A 428 -4.84 10.73 31.95
N LEU A 429 -4.12 10.07 31.03
CA LEU A 429 -3.65 8.70 31.26
C LEU A 429 -2.59 8.64 32.36
N ALA A 430 -1.63 9.58 32.37
CA ALA A 430 -0.55 9.64 33.36
C ALA A 430 -1.07 9.90 34.79
N SER A 431 -2.19 10.61 34.94
CA SER A 431 -2.81 10.87 36.24
C SER A 431 -3.59 9.69 36.84
N ARG A 432 -3.82 8.62 36.07
CA ARG A 432 -4.57 7.43 36.52
C ARG A 432 -3.65 6.39 37.14
N SER A 433 -4.17 5.65 38.12
CA SER A 433 -3.41 4.54 38.70
C SER A 433 -3.36 3.35 37.73
N ILE A 434 -2.28 2.57 37.80
CA ILE A 434 -2.10 1.36 36.98
C ILE A 434 -3.30 0.41 37.10
N GLN A 435 -3.84 0.26 38.31
CA GLN A 435 -5.01 -0.59 38.56
C GLN A 435 -6.28 -0.08 37.86
N GLN A 436 -6.49 1.24 37.80
CA GLN A 436 -7.63 1.83 37.10
C GLN A 436 -7.53 1.58 35.60
N VAL A 437 -6.36 1.84 35.01
CA VAL A 437 -6.09 1.60 33.59
C VAL A 437 -6.27 0.12 33.26
N ALA A 438 -5.69 -0.79 34.06
CA ALA A 438 -5.81 -2.23 33.88
C ALA A 438 -7.28 -2.70 33.92
N ARG A 439 -8.10 -2.17 34.84
CA ARG A 439 -9.54 -2.49 34.93
C ARG A 439 -10.31 -2.04 33.69
N VAL A 440 -10.04 -0.84 33.17
CA VAL A 440 -10.69 -0.33 31.96
C VAL A 440 -10.37 -1.23 30.76
N LEU A 441 -9.08 -1.53 30.57
CA LEU A 441 -8.64 -2.38 29.47
C LEU A 441 -9.15 -3.82 29.60
N ALA A 442 -9.16 -4.39 30.81
CA ALA A 442 -9.71 -5.72 31.07
C ALA A 442 -11.21 -5.78 30.76
N ARG A 443 -12.01 -4.79 31.18
CA ARG A 443 -13.44 -4.70 30.86
C ARG A 443 -13.69 -4.58 29.36
N ALA A 444 -12.88 -3.80 28.65
CA ALA A 444 -12.99 -3.68 27.19
C ALA A 444 -12.70 -5.02 26.49
N LEU A 445 -11.67 -5.73 26.96
CA LEU A 445 -11.31 -7.06 26.50
C LEU A 445 -12.46 -8.06 26.75
N GLU A 446 -13.04 -8.07 27.95
CA GLU A 446 -14.19 -8.92 28.30
C GLU A 446 -15.43 -8.62 27.44
N ARG A 447 -15.74 -7.34 27.21
CA ARG A 447 -16.85 -6.93 26.32
C ARG A 447 -16.64 -7.48 24.91
N GLN A 448 -15.43 -7.35 24.38
CA GLN A 448 -15.08 -7.93 23.09
C GLN A 448 -15.25 -9.45 23.10
N PHE A 449 -14.82 -10.16 24.15
CA PHE A 449 -15.02 -11.61 24.25
C PHE A 449 -16.49 -12.02 24.34
N ARG A 450 -17.32 -11.28 25.08
CA ARG A 450 -18.76 -11.59 25.24
C ARG A 450 -19.55 -11.34 23.96
N ALA A 451 -19.27 -10.25 23.24
CA ALA A 451 -19.87 -9.98 21.93
C ALA A 451 -19.50 -11.03 20.86
N ARG A 452 -18.46 -11.85 21.12
CA ARG A 452 -17.91 -12.86 20.21
C ARG A 452 -18.37 -14.30 20.50
N ARG A 453 -19.24 -14.55 21.50
CA ARG A 453 -19.88 -15.87 21.65
C ARG A 453 -21.10 -15.94 20.71
N PRO A 454 -21.20 -16.94 19.82
CA PRO A 454 -22.47 -17.18 19.13
C PRO A 454 -23.55 -17.44 20.18
N ALA A 455 -24.70 -16.80 20.02
CA ALA A 455 -25.87 -17.08 20.84
C ALA A 455 -26.31 -18.53 20.55
N GLY A 456 -25.95 -19.45 21.44
CA GLY A 456 -26.50 -20.82 21.51
C GLY A 456 -26.25 -21.71 20.30
N GLY A 457 -25.29 -22.63 20.44
CA GLY A 457 -25.34 -23.95 19.79
C GLY A 457 -25.73 -24.97 20.84
#